data_AF-I4B9V5-F1
#
_entry.id   AF-I4B9V5-F1
#
_cell.length_a   1.000
_cell.length_b   1.000
_cell.length_c   1.000
_cell.angle_alpha   90.00
_cell.angle_beta   90.00
_cell.angle_gamma   90.00
#
_symmetry.space_group_name_H-M   'P 1'
#
loop_
_entity.id
_entity.type
_entity.pdbx_description
1 polymer ?
#
loop_
_entity_poly.entity_id
_entity_poly.type
_entity_poly.pdbx_seq_one_letter_code
_entity_poly.pdbx_strand_id
1 'polypeptide(L)'
;MQCFSLSRPVLLAAFLFVNICCQTEQRGNAKPKEIFRGVFALGGLNIREKPARDSAKLGWAAENEFVQILQYSDAITEVEGISGKWAKVSYNSIEGWVFEPFLAAQETAKVCIQTKSYESAQYKAPNWTLKIICGSNDEDLLLNAAWYYRKWWRDREGNYLEQPDRKRQREIIKNIRADLKIQDRRGNVALVKRTSTALDYATFTENSDIWILKDNSWQFYEGVYGWGKSFLSDLNNDELPDVITEYGCCGNTRVKVMVGEPTIVLKTVFDQHFSEIGEYKLIAKKCEAFRLRGRLTKPEVNAEFRFDCAKNIVFKSK
;
A
#
# COMPACT_ATOMS: atom_id res chain seq x y z
N MET A 1 57.46 -53.11 9.35
CA MET A 1 57.85 -51.84 10.01
C MET A 1 57.10 -51.75 11.34
N GLN A 2 57.83 -51.31 12.38
CA GLN A 2 57.56 -51.39 13.83
C GLN A 2 56.19 -50.79 14.25
N CYS A 3 55.40 -51.39 15.15
CA CYS A 3 55.48 -51.54 16.63
C CYS A 3 55.44 -50.23 17.44
N PHE A 4 54.39 -50.03 18.24
CA PHE A 4 54.29 -49.66 19.69
C PHE A 4 52.78 -49.47 20.01
N SER A 5 52.09 -50.28 20.84
CA SER A 5 52.04 -50.40 22.32
C SER A 5 51.63 -49.07 23.01
N LEU A 6 50.65 -48.97 23.92
CA LEU A 6 50.40 -49.73 25.16
C LEU A 6 49.03 -49.38 25.79
N SER A 7 48.38 -50.40 26.41
CA SER A 7 47.58 -50.42 27.69
C SER A 7 46.48 -49.39 27.97
N ARG A 8 45.31 -49.68 28.57
CA ARG A 8 44.67 -50.86 29.20
C ARG A 8 43.16 -50.51 29.42
N PRO A 9 42.32 -51.48 29.83
CA PRO A 9 40.86 -51.48 29.62
C PRO A 9 40.04 -51.04 30.85
N VAL A 10 38.81 -50.58 30.64
CA VAL A 10 37.71 -50.84 31.57
C VAL A 10 36.45 -51.17 30.74
N LEU A 11 36.05 -52.43 30.84
CA LEU A 11 34.69 -52.89 30.56
C LEU A 11 33.72 -52.10 31.44
N LEU A 12 32.77 -51.39 30.84
CA LEU A 12 31.44 -51.30 31.42
C LEU A 12 30.42 -51.46 30.29
N ALA A 13 29.93 -52.69 30.17
CA ALA A 13 28.74 -52.99 29.39
C ALA A 13 27.55 -52.34 30.10
N ALA A 14 27.10 -51.21 29.58
CA ALA A 14 25.78 -50.68 29.87
C ALA A 14 24.95 -50.82 28.60
N PHE A 15 23.96 -51.71 28.67
CA PHE A 15 22.88 -51.88 27.71
C PHE A 15 22.27 -50.52 27.36
N LEU A 16 22.71 -49.91 26.26
CA LEU A 16 21.93 -48.90 25.57
C LEU A 16 20.83 -49.66 24.83
N PHE A 17 19.72 -49.86 25.54
CA PHE A 17 18.43 -50.09 24.90
C PHE A 17 18.28 -49.00 23.84
N VAL A 18 18.38 -49.43 22.57
CA VAL A 18 17.90 -48.67 21.43
C VAL A 18 16.39 -48.58 21.63
N ASN A 19 15.96 -47.60 22.43
CA ASN A 19 14.62 -47.08 22.38
C ASN A 19 14.52 -46.38 21.03
N ILE A 20 14.22 -47.18 20.00
CA ILE A 20 13.50 -46.71 18.82
C ILE A 20 12.14 -46.28 19.37
N CYS A 21 12.11 -45.10 19.97
CA CYS A 21 10.88 -44.43 20.30
C CYS A 21 10.30 -44.06 18.94
N CYS A 22 9.43 -44.93 18.47
CA CYS A 22 8.53 -44.69 17.37
C CYS A 22 7.76 -43.41 17.71
N GLN A 23 8.32 -42.26 17.33
CA GLN A 23 7.55 -41.04 17.25
C GLN A 23 6.63 -41.23 16.05
N THR A 24 5.52 -41.91 16.29
CA THR A 24 4.29 -41.71 15.54
C THR A 24 4.00 -40.22 15.65
N GLU A 25 4.47 -39.48 14.65
CA GLU A 25 4.15 -38.11 14.38
C GLU A 25 2.62 -38.05 14.30
N GLN A 26 1.99 -37.63 15.41
CA GLN A 26 0.58 -37.36 15.41
C GLN A 26 0.38 -36.22 14.41
N ARG A 27 -0.06 -36.57 13.19
CA ARG A 27 -0.74 -35.66 12.27
C ARG A 27 -1.96 -35.12 13.02
N GLY A 28 -1.74 -34.14 13.88
CA GLY A 28 -2.80 -33.33 14.43
C GLY A 28 -3.56 -32.76 13.23
N ASN A 29 -4.86 -33.03 13.18
CA ASN A 29 -5.78 -32.42 12.21
C ASN A 29 -5.67 -30.90 12.34
N ALA A 30 -4.78 -30.29 11.55
CA ALA A 30 -4.67 -28.85 11.48
C ALA A 30 -6.03 -28.32 11.06
N LYS A 31 -6.61 -27.44 11.89
CA LYS A 31 -7.87 -26.77 11.57
C LYS A 31 -7.73 -26.15 10.17
N PRO A 32 -8.70 -26.35 9.27
CA PRO A 32 -8.62 -25.80 7.93
C PRO A 32 -8.40 -24.29 8.00
N LYS A 33 -7.46 -23.79 7.18
CA LYS A 33 -7.09 -22.39 7.12
C LYS A 33 -8.32 -21.56 6.75
N GLU A 34 -8.71 -20.64 7.63
CA GLU A 34 -9.81 -19.72 7.36
C GLU A 34 -9.39 -18.71 6.28
N ILE A 35 -10.19 -18.60 5.22
CA ILE A 35 -9.95 -17.74 4.06
C ILE A 35 -10.90 -16.56 4.12
N PHE A 36 -10.39 -15.35 3.90
CA PHE A 36 -11.16 -14.12 3.84
C PHE A 36 -10.95 -13.43 2.50
N ARG A 37 -11.97 -12.71 2.03
CA ARG A 37 -11.86 -11.83 0.86
C ARG A 37 -12.51 -10.48 1.16
N GLY A 38 -11.90 -9.41 0.67
CA GLY A 38 -12.41 -8.06 0.87
C GLY A 38 -13.63 -7.78 -0.02
N VAL A 39 -14.63 -7.07 0.49
CA VAL A 39 -15.79 -6.59 -0.26
C VAL A 39 -15.34 -5.42 -1.14
N PHE A 40 -15.38 -5.61 -2.46
CA PHE A 40 -14.88 -4.64 -3.43
C PHE A 40 -16.00 -3.95 -4.24
N ALA A 41 -17.26 -4.34 -4.04
CA ALA A 41 -18.42 -3.67 -4.61
C ALA A 41 -18.62 -2.27 -3.99
N LEU A 42 -18.86 -1.29 -4.88
CA LEU A 42 -19.22 0.07 -4.48
C LEU A 42 -20.52 0.04 -3.66
N GLY A 43 -20.48 0.63 -2.46
CA GLY A 43 -21.64 0.64 -1.57
C GLY A 43 -21.89 -0.69 -0.83
N GLY A 44 -20.97 -1.65 -0.92
CA GLY A 44 -21.04 -2.93 -0.23
C GLY A 44 -21.82 -4.01 -0.98
N LEU A 45 -22.10 -5.10 -0.30
CA LEU A 45 -22.62 -6.33 -0.90
C LEU A 45 -23.74 -6.93 -0.05
N ASN A 46 -24.88 -7.26 -0.67
CA ASN A 46 -25.96 -7.95 0.01
C ASN A 46 -25.59 -9.42 0.25
N ILE A 47 -25.77 -9.89 1.48
CA ILE A 47 -25.68 -11.31 1.83
C ILE A 47 -27.07 -11.92 1.65
N ARG A 48 -27.14 -13.01 0.90
CA ARG A 48 -28.39 -13.59 0.40
C ARG A 48 -28.63 -15.00 0.91
N GLU A 49 -29.89 -15.39 1.04
CA GLU A 49 -30.24 -16.73 1.51
C GLU A 49 -29.81 -17.84 0.53
N LYS A 50 -29.92 -17.58 -0.78
CA LYS A 50 -29.57 -18.53 -1.84
C LYS A 50 -28.58 -17.88 -2.82
N PRO A 51 -27.82 -18.68 -3.60
CA PRO A 51 -26.90 -18.17 -4.62
C PRO A 51 -27.67 -17.65 -5.86
N ALA A 52 -28.54 -16.65 -5.66
CA ALA A 52 -29.39 -16.08 -6.69
C ALA A 52 -29.64 -14.58 -6.44
N ARG A 53 -29.75 -13.79 -7.51
CA ARG A 53 -29.91 -12.33 -7.45
C ARG A 53 -31.21 -11.88 -6.79
N ASP A 54 -32.26 -12.67 -6.93
CA ASP A 54 -33.62 -12.39 -6.48
C ASP A 54 -33.95 -13.02 -5.12
N SER A 55 -33.04 -13.81 -4.53
CA SER A 55 -33.29 -14.40 -3.21
C SER A 55 -33.37 -13.35 -2.11
N ALA A 56 -34.00 -13.73 -0.99
CA ALA A 56 -34.10 -12.90 0.21
C ALA A 56 -32.72 -12.38 0.66
N LYS A 57 -32.67 -11.11 1.07
CA LYS A 57 -31.49 -10.47 1.65
C LYS A 57 -31.48 -10.77 3.15
N LEU A 58 -30.41 -11.38 3.63
CA LEU A 58 -30.19 -11.69 5.04
C LEU A 58 -29.40 -10.59 5.75
N GLY A 59 -28.58 -9.85 5.01
CA GLY A 59 -27.74 -8.79 5.56
C GLY A 59 -26.96 -8.04 4.51
N TRP A 60 -26.00 -7.24 4.97
CA TRP A 60 -25.16 -6.40 4.13
C TRP A 60 -23.75 -6.33 4.71
N ALA A 61 -22.76 -6.61 3.88
CA ALA A 61 -21.35 -6.40 4.17
C ALA A 61 -20.91 -5.09 3.52
N ALA A 62 -20.35 -4.18 4.32
CA ALA A 62 -19.95 -2.88 3.82
C ALA A 62 -18.79 -2.99 2.83
N GLU A 63 -18.61 -1.97 2.01
CA GLU A 63 -17.40 -1.83 1.19
C GLU A 63 -16.15 -1.76 2.09
N ASN A 64 -15.03 -2.35 1.62
CA ASN A 64 -13.75 -2.45 2.34
C ASN A 64 -13.80 -3.31 3.62
N GLU A 65 -14.91 -3.99 3.88
CA GLU A 65 -14.99 -5.05 4.90
C GLU A 65 -14.49 -6.38 4.36
N PHE A 66 -14.30 -7.36 5.24
CA PHE A 66 -13.85 -8.70 4.88
C PHE A 66 -14.88 -9.73 5.30
N VAL A 67 -15.14 -10.69 4.42
CA VAL A 67 -16.04 -11.81 4.67
C VAL A 67 -15.22 -13.10 4.68
N GLN A 68 -15.56 -14.02 5.59
CA GLN A 68 -14.96 -15.35 5.59
C GLN A 68 -15.60 -16.18 4.48
N ILE A 69 -14.80 -16.82 3.63
CA ILE A 69 -15.29 -17.75 2.61
C ILE A 69 -15.46 -19.13 3.24
N LEU A 70 -16.67 -19.68 3.13
CA LEU A 70 -17.00 -21.02 3.61
C LEU A 70 -17.02 -22.03 2.46
N GLN A 71 -17.57 -21.62 1.31
CA GLN A 71 -17.77 -22.48 0.15
C GLN A 71 -18.03 -21.64 -1.11
N TYR A 72 -17.76 -22.19 -2.30
CA TYR A 72 -18.25 -21.64 -3.57
C TYR A 72 -19.36 -22.52 -4.15
N SER A 73 -20.27 -21.92 -4.90
CA SER A 73 -21.26 -22.66 -5.69
C SER A 73 -20.57 -23.43 -6.82
N ASP A 74 -21.20 -24.52 -7.24
CA ASP A 74 -20.68 -25.31 -8.37
C ASP A 74 -20.88 -24.56 -9.70
N ALA A 75 -22.08 -24.00 -9.88
CA ALA A 75 -22.46 -23.30 -11.10
C ALA A 75 -21.85 -21.89 -11.18
N ILE A 76 -21.43 -21.52 -12.40
CA ILE A 76 -21.19 -20.14 -12.80
C ILE A 76 -22.53 -19.55 -13.23
N THR A 77 -22.83 -18.35 -12.76
CA THR A 77 -24.05 -17.61 -13.09
C THR A 77 -23.68 -16.23 -13.63
N GLU A 78 -24.62 -15.59 -14.30
CA GLU A 78 -24.45 -14.21 -14.76
C GLU A 78 -25.33 -13.27 -13.95
N VAL A 79 -24.72 -12.20 -13.41
CA VAL A 79 -25.40 -11.13 -12.70
C VAL A 79 -24.97 -9.82 -13.34
N GLU A 80 -25.92 -9.10 -13.94
CA GLU A 80 -25.68 -7.78 -14.54
C GLU A 80 -24.57 -7.78 -15.61
N GLY A 81 -24.52 -8.82 -16.45
CA GLY A 81 -23.49 -8.95 -17.49
C GLY A 81 -22.14 -9.44 -17.00
N ILE A 82 -22.01 -9.79 -15.70
CA ILE A 82 -20.78 -10.29 -15.11
C ILE A 82 -20.98 -11.78 -14.78
N SER A 83 -20.14 -12.64 -15.35
CA SER A 83 -20.13 -14.06 -15.04
C SER A 83 -19.28 -14.35 -13.81
N GLY A 84 -19.78 -15.19 -12.92
CA GLY A 84 -19.05 -15.60 -11.72
C GLY A 84 -19.79 -16.62 -10.88
N LYS A 85 -19.12 -17.10 -9.84
CA LYS A 85 -19.72 -18.00 -8.86
C LYS A 85 -20.35 -17.22 -7.71
N TRP A 86 -21.16 -17.91 -6.93
CA TRP A 86 -21.56 -17.41 -5.61
C TRP A 86 -20.63 -17.99 -4.56
N ALA A 87 -20.27 -17.18 -3.56
CA ALA A 87 -19.53 -17.62 -2.40
C ALA A 87 -20.47 -17.64 -1.19
N LYS A 88 -20.56 -18.77 -0.49
CA LYS A 88 -21.14 -18.82 0.84
C LYS A 88 -20.13 -18.23 1.82
N VAL A 89 -20.58 -17.28 2.62
CA VAL A 89 -19.73 -16.49 3.50
C VAL A 89 -20.28 -16.40 4.92
N SER A 90 -19.41 -16.10 5.87
CA SER A 90 -19.77 -15.69 7.23
C SER A 90 -19.29 -14.26 7.49
N TYR A 91 -20.17 -13.40 7.99
CA TYR A 91 -19.89 -12.00 8.32
C TYR A 91 -20.84 -11.50 9.42
N ASN A 92 -20.30 -11.01 10.54
CA ASN A 92 -21.07 -10.49 11.69
C ASN A 92 -22.21 -11.43 12.12
N SER A 93 -21.92 -12.73 12.26
CA SER A 93 -22.88 -13.79 12.62
C SER A 93 -23.95 -14.09 11.58
N ILE A 94 -23.87 -13.51 10.38
CA ILE A 94 -24.75 -13.80 9.25
C ILE A 94 -24.00 -14.75 8.32
N GLU A 95 -24.62 -15.89 8.01
CA GLU A 95 -24.19 -16.78 6.95
C GLU A 95 -25.13 -16.71 5.76
N GLY A 96 -24.57 -16.61 4.56
CA GLY A 96 -25.34 -16.57 3.33
C GLY A 96 -24.45 -16.48 2.11
N TRP A 97 -25.01 -16.12 0.97
CA TRP A 97 -24.35 -16.11 -0.33
C TRP A 97 -24.10 -14.69 -0.81
N VAL A 98 -22.93 -14.48 -1.39
CA VAL A 98 -22.55 -13.25 -2.07
C VAL A 98 -22.02 -13.57 -3.47
N PHE A 99 -22.13 -12.64 -4.40
CA PHE A 99 -21.63 -12.85 -5.77
C PHE A 99 -20.13 -12.58 -5.81
N GLU A 100 -19.35 -13.60 -6.16
CA GLU A 100 -17.88 -13.60 -6.03
C GLU A 100 -17.16 -12.49 -6.80
N PRO A 101 -17.58 -12.08 -8.02
CA PRO A 101 -16.94 -10.98 -8.75
C PRO A 101 -16.96 -9.63 -8.03
N PHE A 102 -17.79 -9.49 -6.98
CA PHE A 102 -17.85 -8.31 -6.13
C PHE A 102 -16.94 -8.39 -4.90
N LEU A 103 -16.16 -9.45 -4.77
CA LEU A 103 -15.07 -9.61 -3.81
C LEU A 103 -13.72 -9.31 -4.48
N ALA A 104 -12.75 -8.86 -3.69
CA ALA A 104 -11.37 -8.76 -4.13
C ALA A 104 -10.85 -10.15 -4.49
N ALA A 105 -10.13 -10.30 -5.62
CA ALA A 105 -9.56 -11.58 -6.05
C ALA A 105 -8.62 -12.19 -5.00
N GLN A 106 -7.93 -11.35 -4.24
CA GLN A 106 -6.97 -11.76 -3.24
C GLN A 106 -7.64 -12.43 -2.04
N GLU A 107 -7.20 -13.66 -1.76
CA GLU A 107 -7.52 -14.38 -0.53
C GLU A 107 -6.54 -13.99 0.58
N THR A 108 -7.06 -13.80 1.79
CA THR A 108 -6.25 -13.38 2.93
C THR A 108 -6.60 -14.18 4.19
N ALA A 109 -5.62 -14.34 5.08
CA ALA A 109 -5.86 -14.93 6.39
C ALA A 109 -6.35 -13.86 7.37
N LYS A 110 -7.13 -14.24 8.38
CA LYS A 110 -7.62 -13.28 9.39
C LYS A 110 -6.51 -12.45 10.04
N VAL A 111 -5.39 -13.09 10.38
CA VAL A 111 -4.21 -12.44 10.98
C VAL A 111 -3.56 -11.39 10.09
N CYS A 112 -3.81 -11.45 8.79
CA CYS A 112 -3.26 -10.56 7.78
C CYS A 112 -4.10 -9.29 7.59
N ILE A 113 -5.34 -9.27 8.09
CA ILE A 113 -6.23 -8.10 8.00
C ILE A 113 -5.89 -7.14 9.13
N GLN A 114 -5.45 -5.94 8.80
CA GLN A 114 -5.04 -4.91 9.75
C GLN A 114 -5.95 -3.69 9.60
N THR A 115 -6.39 -3.11 10.73
CA THR A 115 -7.05 -1.81 10.72
C THR A 115 -6.00 -0.71 10.89
N LYS A 116 -5.92 0.23 9.94
CA LYS A 116 -5.04 1.39 10.01
C LYS A 116 -5.86 2.68 10.08
N SER A 117 -5.40 3.60 10.92
CA SER A 117 -5.94 4.96 11.01
C SER A 117 -5.11 5.87 10.11
N TYR A 118 -5.79 6.71 9.33
CA TYR A 118 -5.15 7.73 8.50
C TYR A 118 -5.54 9.11 9.01
N GLU A 119 -4.53 9.95 9.25
CA GLU A 119 -4.71 11.35 9.57
C GLU A 119 -4.51 12.16 8.29
N SER A 120 -5.51 12.98 7.93
CA SER A 120 -5.33 13.95 6.85
C SER A 120 -4.70 15.21 7.40
N ALA A 121 -3.38 15.23 7.49
CA ALA A 121 -2.61 16.36 8.00
C ALA A 121 -2.97 17.70 7.32
N GLN A 122 -3.41 17.66 6.06
CA GLN A 122 -3.70 18.85 5.28
C GLN A 122 -5.15 19.33 5.36
N TYR A 123 -6.13 18.46 5.63
CA TYR A 123 -7.55 18.82 5.46
C TYR A 123 -8.36 18.82 6.76
N LYS A 124 -7.73 18.59 7.93
CA LYS A 124 -8.47 18.38 9.19
C LYS A 124 -9.62 17.37 9.03
N ALA A 125 -9.47 16.41 8.12
CA ALA A 125 -10.50 15.41 7.89
C ALA A 125 -10.57 14.51 9.12
N PRO A 126 -11.75 13.99 9.48
CA PRO A 126 -11.87 13.06 10.59
C PRO A 126 -10.88 11.90 10.42
N ASN A 127 -10.23 11.50 11.51
CA ASN A 127 -9.42 10.29 11.54
C ASN A 127 -10.30 9.14 11.06
N TRP A 128 -9.98 8.58 9.89
CA TRP A 128 -10.70 7.46 9.34
C TRP A 128 -9.86 6.20 9.39
N THR A 129 -10.55 5.09 9.58
CA THR A 129 -9.93 3.77 9.60
C THR A 129 -10.17 3.05 8.29
N LEU A 130 -9.22 2.21 7.91
CA LEU A 130 -9.31 1.32 6.76
C LEU A 130 -8.78 -0.05 7.14
N LYS A 131 -9.43 -1.10 6.65
CA LYS A 131 -8.85 -2.45 6.68
C LYS A 131 -7.95 -2.62 5.47
N ILE A 132 -6.71 -3.00 5.72
CA ILE A 132 -5.71 -3.34 4.71
C ILE A 132 -5.28 -4.79 4.90
N ILE A 133 -4.66 -5.37 3.88
CA ILE A 133 -4.04 -6.69 3.99
C ILE A 133 -2.53 -6.58 4.12
N CYS A 134 -1.96 -7.57 4.79
CA CYS A 134 -0.54 -7.87 4.72
C CYS A 134 -0.17 -8.50 3.36
N GLY A 135 1.11 -8.45 3.01
CA GLY A 135 1.63 -8.82 1.72
C GLY A 135 2.60 -7.76 1.17
N SER A 136 3.61 -8.23 0.44
CA SER A 136 4.71 -7.41 -0.08
C SER A 136 4.76 -7.36 -1.61
N ASN A 137 3.87 -8.09 -2.29
CA ASN A 137 3.83 -8.09 -3.75
C ASN A 137 3.04 -6.87 -4.28
N ASP A 138 3.04 -6.72 -5.60
CA ASP A 138 2.41 -5.59 -6.29
C ASP A 138 0.88 -5.63 -6.25
N GLU A 139 0.29 -6.81 -6.20
CA GLU A 139 -1.16 -6.99 -6.12
C GLU A 139 -1.68 -6.55 -4.74
N ASP A 140 -0.95 -6.88 -3.66
CA ASP A 140 -1.26 -6.46 -2.30
C ASP A 140 -1.14 -4.93 -2.16
N LEU A 141 -0.10 -4.33 -2.75
CA LEU A 141 0.07 -2.87 -2.84
C LEU A 141 -1.11 -2.21 -3.54
N LEU A 142 -1.44 -2.67 -4.75
CA LEU A 142 -2.51 -2.08 -5.56
C LEU A 142 -3.90 -2.29 -4.93
N LEU A 143 -4.11 -3.38 -4.19
CA LEU A 143 -5.37 -3.59 -3.47
C LEU A 143 -5.52 -2.64 -2.28
N ASN A 144 -4.48 -2.50 -1.45
CA ASN A 144 -4.47 -1.52 -0.35
C ASN A 144 -4.62 -0.09 -0.88
N ALA A 145 -3.95 0.23 -1.99
CA ALA A 145 -4.07 1.52 -2.68
C ALA A 145 -5.49 1.76 -3.21
N ALA A 146 -6.11 0.77 -3.84
CA ALA A 146 -7.47 0.88 -4.34
C ALA A 146 -8.47 1.20 -3.22
N TRP A 147 -8.37 0.52 -2.07
CA TRP A 147 -9.23 0.81 -0.92
C TRP A 147 -9.01 2.22 -0.35
N TYR A 148 -7.74 2.62 -0.19
CA TYR A 148 -7.38 3.96 0.28
C TYR A 148 -7.93 5.04 -0.65
N TYR A 149 -7.63 4.97 -1.95
CA TYR A 149 -8.00 6.02 -2.89
C TYR A 149 -9.49 6.05 -3.19
N ARG A 150 -10.16 4.91 -3.17
CA ARG A 150 -11.61 4.90 -3.30
C ARG A 150 -12.27 5.65 -2.14
N LYS A 151 -11.83 5.39 -0.90
CA LYS A 151 -12.32 6.12 0.27
C LYS A 151 -12.00 7.61 0.17
N TRP A 152 -10.75 7.94 -0.16
CA TRP A 152 -10.30 9.32 -0.37
C TRP A 152 -11.14 10.08 -1.40
N TRP A 153 -11.46 9.45 -2.55
CA TRP A 153 -12.29 10.06 -3.59
C TRP A 153 -13.73 10.28 -3.12
N ARG A 154 -14.31 9.33 -2.39
CA ARG A 154 -15.69 9.45 -1.84
C ARG A 154 -15.80 10.55 -0.79
N ASP A 155 -14.82 10.64 0.11
CA ASP A 155 -14.79 11.69 1.15
C ASP A 155 -14.60 13.10 0.54
N ARG A 156 -14.24 13.17 -0.75
CA ARG A 156 -14.15 14.42 -1.54
C ARG A 156 -15.29 14.62 -2.52
N GLU A 157 -16.21 13.66 -2.66
CA GLU A 157 -17.36 13.81 -3.55
C GLU A 157 -18.24 14.97 -3.05
N GLY A 158 -18.51 15.94 -3.91
CA GLY A 158 -19.33 17.12 -3.59
C GLY A 158 -18.57 18.34 -3.10
N ASN A 159 -17.27 18.21 -2.79
CA ASN A 159 -16.42 19.35 -2.45
C ASN A 159 -15.80 19.93 -3.73
N TYR A 160 -16.21 21.15 -4.11
CA TYR A 160 -15.53 22.02 -5.08
C TYR A 160 -15.47 21.56 -6.56
N LEU A 161 -16.16 20.48 -6.94
CA LEU A 161 -16.17 20.00 -8.33
C LEU A 161 -17.46 20.38 -9.07
N GLU A 162 -17.29 20.90 -10.29
CA GLU A 162 -18.40 21.12 -11.21
C GLU A 162 -18.98 19.77 -11.70
N GLN A 163 -20.16 19.81 -12.36
CA GLN A 163 -20.85 18.60 -12.83
C GLN A 163 -19.99 17.65 -13.70
N PRO A 164 -19.23 18.11 -14.72
CA PRO A 164 -18.43 17.18 -15.55
C PRO A 164 -17.34 16.46 -14.73
N ASP A 165 -16.74 17.15 -13.77
CA ASP A 165 -15.68 16.57 -12.93
C ASP A 165 -16.22 15.56 -11.94
N ARG A 166 -17.43 15.76 -11.40
CA ARG A 166 -18.13 14.76 -10.59
C ARG A 166 -18.40 13.48 -11.36
N LYS A 167 -18.76 13.56 -12.65
CA LYS A 167 -18.93 12.37 -13.49
C LYS A 167 -17.60 11.61 -13.64
N ARG A 168 -16.51 12.32 -13.95
CA ARG A 168 -15.18 11.71 -14.08
C ARG A 168 -14.68 11.10 -12.77
N GLN A 169 -14.88 11.78 -11.64
CA GLN A 169 -14.59 11.24 -10.31
C GLN A 169 -15.33 9.92 -10.05
N ARG A 170 -16.63 9.85 -10.36
CA ARG A 170 -17.41 8.61 -10.21
C ARG A 170 -16.89 7.47 -11.08
N GLU A 171 -16.47 7.77 -12.31
CA GLU A 171 -15.86 6.75 -13.18
C GLU A 171 -14.51 6.27 -12.65
N ILE A 172 -13.70 7.16 -12.05
CA ILE A 172 -12.47 6.78 -11.36
C ILE A 172 -12.78 5.89 -10.16
N ILE A 173 -13.74 6.25 -9.31
CA ILE A 173 -14.17 5.45 -8.14
C ILE A 173 -14.60 4.04 -8.59
N LYS A 174 -15.41 3.95 -9.64
CA LYS A 174 -15.90 2.69 -10.23
C LYS A 174 -14.77 1.83 -10.77
N ASN A 175 -13.80 2.45 -11.45
CA ASN A 175 -12.70 1.77 -12.11
C ASN A 175 -11.35 1.98 -11.38
N ILE A 176 -11.36 2.09 -10.05
CA ILE A 176 -10.19 2.56 -9.29
C ILE A 176 -8.94 1.73 -9.55
N ARG A 177 -9.07 0.41 -9.80
CA ARG A 177 -7.91 -0.43 -10.13
C ARG A 177 -7.24 -0.06 -11.45
N ALA A 178 -8.01 0.39 -12.43
CA ALA A 178 -7.48 0.83 -13.72
C ALA A 178 -6.81 2.21 -13.64
N ASP A 179 -7.18 3.02 -12.63
CA ASP A 179 -6.57 4.33 -12.36
C ASP A 179 -5.18 4.22 -11.73
N LEU A 180 -4.90 3.10 -11.04
CA LEU A 180 -3.69 2.91 -10.25
C LEU A 180 -2.61 2.17 -11.03
N LYS A 181 -1.38 2.66 -10.96
CA LYS A 181 -0.20 2.03 -11.57
C LYS A 181 1.01 2.18 -10.65
N ILE A 182 1.80 1.12 -10.50
CA ILE A 182 3.10 1.24 -9.83
C ILE A 182 4.06 1.94 -10.80
N GLN A 183 4.54 3.13 -10.43
CA GLN A 183 5.51 3.87 -11.24
C GLN A 183 6.93 3.35 -11.03
N ASP A 184 7.30 3.12 -9.78
CA ASP A 184 8.63 2.68 -9.36
C ASP A 184 8.50 2.00 -7.98
N ARG A 185 9.40 1.08 -7.69
CA ARG A 185 9.45 0.36 -6.41
C ARG A 185 10.88 -0.09 -6.11
N ARG A 186 11.35 0.22 -4.91
CA ARG A 186 12.68 -0.20 -4.41
C ARG A 186 12.57 -0.56 -2.94
N GLY A 187 12.95 -1.79 -2.62
CA GLY A 187 12.84 -2.31 -1.25
C GLY A 187 11.42 -2.14 -0.70
N ASN A 188 11.33 -1.40 0.41
CA ASN A 188 10.10 -1.13 1.15
C ASN A 188 9.36 0.14 0.69
N VAL A 189 9.79 0.81 -0.38
CA VAL A 189 9.15 2.05 -0.86
C VAL A 189 8.65 1.86 -2.28
N ALA A 190 7.41 2.28 -2.53
CA ALA A 190 6.78 2.28 -3.83
C ALA A 190 6.17 3.65 -4.15
N LEU A 191 6.15 3.98 -5.44
CA LEU A 191 5.45 5.13 -5.98
C LEU A 191 4.23 4.64 -6.74
N VAL A 192 3.04 5.00 -6.28
CA VAL A 192 1.78 4.65 -6.93
C VAL A 192 1.26 5.87 -7.66
N LYS A 193 1.20 5.77 -8.99
CA LYS A 193 0.51 6.73 -9.86
C LYS A 193 -1.00 6.57 -9.71
N ARG A 194 -1.68 7.71 -9.68
CA ARG A 194 -3.14 7.81 -9.73
C ARG A 194 -3.57 9.10 -10.42
N THR A 195 -4.84 9.17 -10.80
CA THR A 195 -5.45 10.44 -11.13
C THR A 195 -5.70 11.28 -9.86
N SER A 196 -5.53 12.59 -9.97
CA SER A 196 -5.84 13.60 -8.95
C SER A 196 -6.59 14.77 -9.57
N THR A 197 -7.30 15.53 -8.73
CA THR A 197 -7.66 16.90 -9.07
C THR A 197 -6.45 17.81 -8.84
N ALA A 198 -6.21 18.72 -9.78
CA ALA A 198 -5.29 19.83 -9.57
C ALA A 198 -5.90 20.87 -8.60
N LEU A 199 -5.07 21.80 -8.13
CA LEU A 199 -5.48 22.81 -7.15
C LEU A 199 -6.43 23.87 -7.74
N ASP A 200 -6.50 24.00 -9.06
CA ASP A 200 -7.44 24.85 -9.78
C ASP A 200 -8.78 24.15 -10.06
N TYR A 201 -8.97 22.94 -9.53
CA TYR A 201 -10.19 22.12 -9.53
C TYR A 201 -10.76 21.70 -10.90
N ALA A 202 -10.31 22.31 -12.00
CA ALA A 202 -10.79 22.04 -13.35
C ALA A 202 -9.91 21.05 -14.15
N THR A 203 -8.70 20.74 -13.64
CA THR A 203 -7.76 19.87 -14.36
C THR A 203 -7.50 18.59 -13.58
N PHE A 204 -7.67 17.45 -14.23
CA PHE A 204 -7.17 16.18 -13.69
C PHE A 204 -5.72 15.96 -14.11
N THR A 205 -4.90 15.55 -13.17
CA THR A 205 -3.46 15.31 -13.34
C THR A 205 -3.09 13.95 -12.80
N GLU A 206 -1.96 13.40 -13.26
CA GLU A 206 -1.39 12.19 -12.67
C GLU A 206 -0.41 12.57 -11.56
N ASN A 207 -0.62 11.99 -10.38
CA ASN A 207 0.21 12.19 -9.20
C ASN A 207 0.84 10.86 -8.79
N SER A 208 2.07 10.93 -8.27
CA SER A 208 2.80 9.76 -7.80
C SER A 208 2.96 9.84 -6.29
N ASP A 209 2.13 9.11 -5.57
CA ASP A 209 2.12 9.12 -4.10
C ASP A 209 3.04 8.03 -3.56
N ILE A 210 3.51 8.21 -2.32
CA ILE A 210 4.47 7.36 -1.65
C ILE A 210 3.74 6.32 -0.80
N TRP A 211 4.12 5.07 -0.99
CA TRP A 211 3.67 3.92 -0.23
C TRP A 211 4.86 3.23 0.41
N ILE A 212 4.72 2.82 1.67
CA ILE A 212 5.77 2.11 2.42
C ILE A 212 5.26 0.74 2.87
N LEU A 213 6.07 -0.29 2.66
CA LEU A 213 5.87 -1.62 3.21
C LEU A 213 6.35 -1.64 4.66
N LYS A 214 5.41 -1.68 5.61
CA LYS A 214 5.68 -1.70 7.06
C LYS A 214 4.82 -2.75 7.74
N ASP A 215 5.37 -3.50 8.68
CA ASP A 215 4.66 -4.58 9.40
C ASP A 215 4.01 -5.59 8.43
N ASN A 216 4.76 -5.91 7.36
CA ASN A 216 4.33 -6.75 6.24
C ASN A 216 3.07 -6.22 5.52
N SER A 217 2.76 -4.92 5.52
CA SER A 217 1.64 -4.36 4.76
C SER A 217 2.02 -3.05 4.07
N TRP A 218 1.55 -2.88 2.83
CA TRP A 218 1.72 -1.61 2.12
C TRP A 218 0.76 -0.56 2.68
N GLN A 219 1.33 0.57 3.13
CA GLN A 219 0.62 1.65 3.78
C GLN A 219 0.88 2.96 3.03
N PHE A 220 -0.16 3.75 2.79
CA PHE A 220 -0.02 5.11 2.30
C PHE A 220 0.83 5.92 3.29
N TYR A 221 1.87 6.59 2.77
CA TYR A 221 2.78 7.39 3.57
C TYR A 221 2.55 8.88 3.35
N GLU A 222 2.72 9.35 2.11
CA GLU A 222 2.54 10.75 1.75
C GLU A 222 2.08 10.88 0.29
N GLY A 223 1.18 11.82 0.03
CA GLY A 223 0.67 12.10 -1.31
C GLY A 223 1.14 13.45 -1.82
N VAL A 224 1.24 13.57 -3.14
CA VAL A 224 1.52 14.83 -3.83
C VAL A 224 0.23 15.44 -4.37
N TYR A 225 0.20 16.77 -4.49
CA TYR A 225 -0.99 17.54 -4.88
C TYR A 225 -0.73 18.40 -6.11
N GLY A 226 -1.79 18.90 -6.74
CA GLY A 226 -1.61 19.67 -7.97
C GLY A 226 -0.86 18.82 -8.99
N TRP A 227 0.12 19.41 -9.67
CA TRP A 227 0.90 18.81 -10.75
C TRP A 227 2.09 18.01 -10.23
N GLY A 228 1.89 17.36 -9.07
CA GLY A 228 2.96 16.84 -8.25
C GLY A 228 3.51 15.50 -8.73
N LYS A 229 4.81 15.32 -8.57
CA LYS A 229 5.55 14.10 -8.92
C LYS A 229 6.44 13.68 -7.77
N SER A 230 6.64 12.37 -7.67
CA SER A 230 7.62 11.78 -6.78
C SER A 230 8.59 10.93 -7.58
N PHE A 231 9.83 10.84 -7.10
CA PHE A 231 10.89 10.06 -7.73
C PHE A 231 11.65 9.28 -6.67
N LEU A 232 11.95 8.01 -6.96
CA LEU A 232 12.90 7.23 -6.17
C LEU A 232 14.32 7.53 -6.63
N SER A 233 15.22 7.63 -5.66
CA SER A 233 16.65 7.83 -5.86
C SER A 233 17.44 7.06 -4.81
N ASP A 234 18.75 7.05 -4.96
CA ASP A 234 19.71 6.70 -3.91
C ASP A 234 20.69 7.88 -3.84
N LEU A 235 20.41 8.83 -2.94
CA LEU A 235 21.10 10.11 -2.85
C LEU A 235 22.38 10.00 -2.02
N ASN A 236 22.47 9.06 -1.08
CA ASN A 236 23.63 8.91 -0.20
C ASN A 236 24.43 7.62 -0.44
N ASN A 237 24.07 6.82 -1.44
CA ASN A 237 24.70 5.55 -1.82
C ASN A 237 24.65 4.50 -0.70
N ASP A 238 23.56 4.45 0.07
CA ASP A 238 23.35 3.44 1.12
C ASP A 238 22.42 2.29 0.70
N GLU A 239 22.06 2.23 -0.59
CA GLU A 239 21.13 1.28 -1.21
C GLU A 239 19.69 1.36 -0.69
N LEU A 240 19.39 2.28 0.25
CA LEU A 240 18.05 2.53 0.72
C LEU A 240 17.33 3.48 -0.26
N PRO A 241 16.00 3.31 -0.43
CA PRO A 241 15.23 4.16 -1.30
C PRO A 241 15.03 5.55 -0.69
N ASP A 242 15.55 6.56 -1.37
CA ASP A 242 15.25 7.97 -1.10
C ASP A 242 14.11 8.47 -1.97
N VAL A 243 13.39 9.46 -1.49
CA VAL A 243 12.27 10.05 -2.22
C VAL A 243 12.43 11.56 -2.33
N ILE A 244 12.31 12.05 -3.56
CA ILE A 244 12.15 13.47 -3.84
C ILE A 244 10.72 13.68 -4.30
N THR A 245 10.00 14.56 -3.63
CA THR A 245 8.68 15.01 -4.09
C THR A 245 8.73 16.45 -4.51
N GLU A 246 7.90 16.73 -5.49
CA GLU A 246 7.71 18.02 -6.09
C GLU A 246 6.23 18.21 -6.28
N TYR A 247 5.65 19.29 -5.74
CA TYR A 247 4.25 19.59 -5.97
C TYR A 247 3.93 21.04 -5.74
N GLY A 248 2.88 21.53 -6.41
CA GLY A 248 2.47 22.92 -6.29
C GLY A 248 1.46 23.34 -7.35
N CYS A 249 1.18 24.64 -7.37
CA CYS A 249 0.38 25.31 -8.39
C CYS A 249 0.81 26.77 -8.51
N CYS A 250 0.48 27.37 -9.66
CA CYS A 250 0.27 28.80 -9.73
C CYS A 250 1.58 29.57 -9.46
N GLY A 251 2.68 29.10 -10.06
CA GLY A 251 4.04 29.60 -9.85
C GLY A 251 4.74 29.03 -8.61
N ASN A 252 3.99 28.50 -7.63
CA ASN A 252 4.58 27.97 -6.42
C ASN A 252 4.86 26.47 -6.51
N THR A 253 6.05 26.06 -6.07
CA THR A 253 6.46 24.65 -5.99
C THR A 253 7.04 24.36 -4.62
N ARG A 254 6.61 23.26 -4.01
CA ARG A 254 7.19 22.70 -2.80
C ARG A 254 8.04 21.50 -3.18
N VAL A 255 9.28 21.49 -2.74
CA VAL A 255 10.20 20.36 -2.91
C VAL A 255 10.49 19.77 -1.54
N LYS A 256 10.29 18.46 -1.41
CA LYS A 256 10.66 17.70 -0.23
C LYS A 256 11.67 16.63 -0.61
N VAL A 257 12.72 16.48 0.20
CA VAL A 257 13.69 15.38 0.10
C VAL A 257 13.57 14.54 1.36
N MET A 258 13.39 13.24 1.15
CA MET A 258 13.29 12.23 2.19
C MET A 258 14.36 11.17 1.95
N VAL A 259 15.11 10.86 3.00
CA VAL A 259 16.18 9.84 2.96
C VAL A 259 15.67 8.58 3.64
N GLY A 260 15.95 7.42 3.05
CA GLY A 260 15.65 6.12 3.64
C GLY A 260 16.46 5.89 4.91
N GLU A 261 15.85 5.28 5.93
CA GLU A 261 16.55 4.80 7.13
C GLU A 261 16.40 3.27 7.25
N PRO A 262 17.37 2.57 7.87
CA PRO A 262 17.31 1.11 8.06
C PRO A 262 16.06 0.61 8.79
N THR A 263 15.40 1.50 9.54
CA THR A 263 14.16 1.23 10.28
C THR A 263 12.91 1.25 9.42
N ILE A 264 13.05 1.26 8.07
CA ILE A 264 11.92 1.25 7.12
C ILE A 264 11.16 2.61 7.15
N VAL A 265 11.80 3.67 7.64
CA VAL A 265 11.23 5.01 7.76
C VAL A 265 11.88 5.92 6.72
N LEU A 266 11.06 6.75 6.07
CA LEU A 266 11.55 7.90 5.32
C LEU A 266 11.69 9.08 6.27
N LYS A 267 12.87 9.70 6.31
CA LYS A 267 13.14 10.91 7.11
C LYS A 267 13.20 12.12 6.22
N THR A 268 12.35 13.10 6.48
CA THR A 268 12.41 14.39 5.76
C THR A 268 13.67 15.15 6.19
N VAL A 269 14.54 15.44 5.22
CA VAL A 269 15.81 16.19 5.42
C VAL A 269 15.78 17.56 4.73
N PHE A 270 14.77 17.80 3.90
CA PHE A 270 14.54 19.08 3.22
C PHE A 270 13.07 19.25 2.90
N ASP A 271 12.56 20.45 3.10
CA ASP A 271 11.18 20.83 2.79
C ASP A 271 11.12 22.35 2.58
N GLN A 272 10.99 22.80 1.32
CA GLN A 272 11.01 24.23 0.98
C GLN A 272 9.99 24.59 -0.07
N HIS A 273 9.53 25.85 -0.02
CA HIS A 273 8.60 26.45 -0.97
C HIS A 273 9.31 27.50 -1.85
N PHE A 274 9.06 27.44 -3.15
CA PHE A 274 9.58 28.33 -4.18
C PHE A 274 8.42 29.09 -4.83
N SER A 275 8.57 30.39 -5.10
CA SER A 275 7.48 31.28 -5.56
C SER A 275 7.32 31.41 -7.07
N GLU A 276 8.40 31.23 -7.82
CA GLU A 276 8.45 31.28 -9.28
C GLU A 276 9.50 30.26 -9.74
N ILE A 277 9.15 29.38 -10.69
CA ILE A 277 10.08 28.41 -11.26
C ILE A 277 11.01 29.14 -12.24
N GLY A 278 12.02 29.83 -11.73
CA GLY A 278 13.26 30.05 -12.47
C GLY A 278 14.02 28.73 -12.48
N GLU A 279 13.73 27.85 -13.44
CA GLU A 279 14.41 26.57 -13.70
C GLU A 279 15.01 25.88 -12.44
N TYR A 280 14.22 25.06 -11.73
CA TYR A 280 14.86 24.03 -10.91
C TYR A 280 15.18 22.85 -11.83
N LYS A 281 16.46 22.64 -12.10
CA LYS A 281 16.93 21.40 -12.72
C LYS A 281 17.39 20.53 -11.58
N LEU A 282 16.77 19.38 -11.37
CA LEU A 282 17.36 18.34 -10.54
C LEU A 282 18.55 17.78 -11.32
N ILE A 283 19.75 18.35 -11.11
CA ILE A 283 20.87 18.17 -12.05
C ILE A 283 21.39 16.71 -12.05
N ALA A 284 21.22 15.91 -10.99
CA ALA A 284 21.34 14.46 -11.07
C ALA A 284 20.71 13.71 -9.89
N LYS A 285 20.49 12.41 -10.10
CA LYS A 285 19.96 11.41 -9.14
C LYS A 285 21.04 10.75 -8.27
N LYS A 286 22.16 11.42 -8.03
CA LYS A 286 23.26 10.91 -7.20
C LYS A 286 23.77 12.03 -6.31
N CYS A 287 24.21 11.65 -5.11
CA CYS A 287 24.89 12.46 -4.10
C CYS A 287 25.56 13.74 -4.63
N GLU A 288 26.62 13.58 -5.42
CA GLU A 288 27.55 14.64 -5.80
C GLU A 288 26.96 15.65 -6.80
N ALA A 289 25.80 15.34 -7.38
CA ALA A 289 25.18 16.11 -8.44
C ALA A 289 23.72 16.52 -8.14
N PHE A 290 23.22 16.23 -6.94
CA PHE A 290 21.97 16.84 -6.48
C PHE A 290 22.18 18.33 -6.24
N ARG A 291 21.56 19.15 -7.10
CA ARG A 291 21.49 20.60 -6.96
C ARG A 291 20.05 21.03 -7.17
N LEU A 292 19.58 21.90 -6.28
CA LEU A 292 18.28 22.53 -6.40
C LEU A 292 18.48 24.04 -6.45
N ARG A 293 18.04 24.69 -7.52
CA ARG A 293 18.12 26.14 -7.68
C ARG A 293 16.72 26.70 -7.85
N GLY A 294 16.41 27.81 -7.18
CA GLY A 294 15.12 28.47 -7.34
C GLY A 294 15.00 29.75 -6.51
N ARG A 295 13.88 30.46 -6.71
CA ARG A 295 13.52 31.65 -5.93
C ARG A 295 12.64 31.22 -4.76
N LEU A 296 13.13 31.39 -3.54
CA LEU A 296 12.37 31.10 -2.32
C LEU A 296 11.17 32.05 -2.19
N THR A 297 10.06 31.59 -1.64
CA THR A 297 8.91 32.47 -1.38
C THR A 297 9.16 33.42 -0.21
N LYS A 298 9.90 32.96 0.81
CA LYS A 298 10.16 33.72 2.05
C LYS A 298 11.52 33.33 2.65
N PRO A 299 12.54 34.21 2.64
CA PRO A 299 12.59 35.50 1.92
C PRO A 299 12.66 35.30 0.40
N GLU A 300 12.24 36.30 -0.38
CA GLU A 300 12.35 36.28 -1.84
C GLU A 300 13.79 36.44 -2.33
N VAL A 301 14.53 35.33 -2.34
CA VAL A 301 15.92 35.30 -2.79
C VAL A 301 16.17 34.08 -3.66
N ASN A 302 17.05 34.25 -4.65
CA ASN A 302 17.63 33.12 -5.33
C ASN A 302 18.45 32.30 -4.34
N ALA A 303 18.24 30.99 -4.34
CA ALA A 303 18.97 30.05 -3.51
C ALA A 303 19.41 28.86 -4.37
N GLU A 304 20.61 28.38 -4.10
CA GLU A 304 21.07 27.07 -4.53
C GLU A 304 21.19 26.19 -3.27
N PHE A 305 20.71 24.97 -3.37
CA PHE A 305 20.84 23.96 -2.33
C PHE A 305 21.60 22.76 -2.87
N ARG A 306 22.43 22.17 -2.00
CA ARG A 306 23.22 20.96 -2.27
C ARG A 306 22.95 19.93 -1.20
N PHE A 307 23.05 18.66 -1.57
CA PHE A 307 22.93 17.56 -0.63
C PHE A 307 24.33 17.16 -0.11
N ASP A 308 24.49 17.10 1.21
CA ASP A 308 25.67 16.55 1.89
C ASP A 308 25.35 15.10 2.30
N CYS A 309 25.89 14.14 1.57
CA CYS A 309 25.57 12.72 1.72
C CYS A 309 26.19 12.11 2.97
N ALA A 310 27.31 12.65 3.43
CA ALA A 310 27.92 12.20 4.68
C ALA A 310 27.03 12.56 5.89
N LYS A 311 26.24 13.64 5.76
CA LYS A 311 25.41 14.15 6.86
C LYS A 311 23.91 13.92 6.65
N ASN A 312 23.50 13.46 5.48
CA ASN A 312 22.09 13.36 5.08
C ASN A 312 21.33 14.68 5.29
N ILE A 313 21.93 15.80 4.88
CA ILE A 313 21.29 17.12 4.98
C ILE A 313 21.35 17.85 3.64
N VAL A 314 20.33 18.66 3.37
CA VAL A 314 20.38 19.66 2.30
C VAL A 314 20.76 21.01 2.91
N PHE A 315 21.77 21.66 2.35
CA PHE A 315 22.24 22.97 2.81
C PHE A 315 22.22 24.01 1.69
N LYS A 316 21.98 25.28 2.06
CA LYS A 316 22.04 26.41 1.12
C LYS A 316 23.51 26.68 0.76
N SER A 317 23.85 26.63 -0.52
CA SER A 317 25.15 27.08 -1.02
C SER A 317 25.25 28.60 -0.82
N LYS A 318 26.45 29.05 -0.44
CA LYS A 318 26.81 30.46 -0.58
C LYS A 318 26.87 30.82 -2.06
#